data_AF-A0A4P8J7G8-F1
#
_entry.id   AF-A0A4P8J7G8-F1
#
_cell.length_a   1.000
_cell.length_b   1.000
_cell.length_c   1.000
_cell.angle_alpha   90.00
_cell.angle_beta   90.00
_cell.angle_gamma   90.00
#
_symmetry.space_group_name_H-M   'P 1'
#
loop_
_entity.id
_entity.type
_entity.pdbx_description
1 polymer ?
#
loop_
_entity_poly.entity_id
_entity_poly.type
_entity_poly.pdbx_seq_one_letter_code
_entity_poly.pdbx_strand_id
1 'polypeptide(L)'
;MTGVMYFAPAVLLVDQTAHAAPIVDPRDSVPFQPTITQTSTGVAAVNIAMPNANGTSTNQYSEFNVDGSGLVLNNSLVSGTPLRAAHSARTRISRAARPP
;
A
#
# COMPACT_ATOMS: atom_id res chain seq x y z
N MET A 1 -8.41 -51.90 42.68
CA MET A 1 -7.41 -51.05 42.00
C MET A 1 -8.08 -50.43 40.79
N THR A 2 -8.55 -49.19 40.88
CA THR A 2 -9.13 -48.46 39.74
C THR A 2 -8.09 -47.45 39.27
N GLY A 3 -7.48 -47.72 38.12
CA GLY A 3 -6.52 -46.81 37.49
C GLY A 3 -7.25 -45.67 36.80
N VAL A 4 -6.92 -44.43 37.17
CA VAL A 4 -7.42 -43.24 36.48
C VAL A 4 -6.53 -43.01 35.26
N MET A 5 -7.04 -43.35 34.06
CA MET A 5 -6.42 -42.94 32.80
C MET A 5 -6.90 -41.52 32.47
N TYR A 6 -6.04 -40.52 32.65
CA TYR A 6 -6.32 -39.18 32.16
C TYR A 6 -5.75 -39.02 30.74
N PHE A 7 -6.63 -39.07 29.75
CA PHE A 7 -6.30 -38.73 28.36
C PHE A 7 -6.05 -37.22 28.26
N ALA A 8 -4.85 -36.81 27.84
CA ALA A 8 -4.57 -35.40 27.53
C ALA A 8 -5.25 -35.00 26.20
N PRO A 9 -5.85 -33.80 26.09
CA PRO A 9 -6.41 -33.35 24.82
C PRO A 9 -5.28 -32.84 23.92
N ALA A 10 -5.15 -33.42 22.73
CA ALA A 10 -4.30 -32.86 21.67
C ALA A 10 -5.01 -31.63 21.09
N VAL A 11 -4.39 -30.45 21.23
CA VAL A 11 -4.88 -29.21 20.61
C VAL A 11 -4.42 -29.20 19.15
N LEU A 12 -5.37 -29.32 18.22
CA LEU A 12 -5.10 -29.19 16.78
C LEU A 12 -5.05 -27.70 16.41
N LEU A 13 -3.84 -27.17 16.18
CA LEU A 13 -3.67 -25.84 15.57
C LEU A 13 -3.88 -26.00 14.06
N VAL A 14 -5.05 -25.60 13.59
CA VAL A 14 -5.34 -25.47 12.16
C VAL A 14 -4.77 -24.13 11.71
N ASP A 15 -3.78 -24.14 10.82
CA ASP A 15 -3.26 -22.94 10.17
C ASP A 15 -4.35 -22.43 9.20
N GLN A 16 -4.96 -21.30 9.56
CA GLN A 16 -6.03 -20.70 8.75
C GLN A 16 -5.37 -19.84 7.68
N THR A 17 -5.14 -20.41 6.50
CA THR A 17 -4.66 -19.63 5.35
C THR A 17 -5.73 -18.60 4.98
N ALA A 18 -5.50 -17.35 5.36
CA ALA A 18 -6.34 -16.22 4.96
C ALA A 18 -6.17 -15.98 3.45
N HIS A 19 -7.07 -16.55 2.64
CA HIS A 19 -7.18 -16.22 1.24
C HIS A 19 -7.94 -14.90 1.09
N ALA A 20 -7.20 -13.79 0.91
CA ALA A 20 -7.78 -12.56 0.42
C ALA A 20 -8.13 -12.74 -1.06
N ALA A 21 -9.42 -12.86 -1.38
CA ALA A 21 -9.87 -12.78 -2.76
C ALA A 21 -9.61 -11.35 -3.29
N PRO A 22 -9.14 -11.19 -4.53
CA PRO A 22 -9.09 -9.88 -5.17
C PRO A 22 -10.49 -9.27 -5.14
N ILE A 23 -10.64 -8.10 -4.53
CA ILE A 23 -11.90 -7.36 -4.52
C ILE A 23 -12.03 -6.73 -5.90
N VAL A 24 -12.76 -7.40 -6.79
CA VAL A 24 -13.21 -6.82 -8.07
C VAL A 24 -14.62 -6.29 -7.82
N ASP A 25 -14.78 -4.96 -7.79
CA ASP A 25 -16.11 -4.34 -7.76
C ASP A 25 -16.76 -4.52 -9.15
N PRO A 26 -17.88 -5.26 -9.26
CA PRO A 26 -18.51 -5.54 -10.55
C PRO A 26 -19.31 -4.36 -11.15
N ARG A 27 -19.48 -3.25 -10.42
CA ARG A 27 -20.42 -2.19 -10.84
C ARG A 27 -19.79 -1.01 -11.56
N ASP A 28 -18.50 -0.78 -11.40
CA ASP A 28 -17.87 0.34 -12.06
C ASP A 28 -16.79 -0.15 -13.02
N SER A 29 -17.03 0.12 -14.30
CA SER A 29 -15.94 0.32 -15.25
C SER A 29 -15.16 1.58 -14.84
N VAL A 30 -14.54 1.61 -13.66
CA VAL A 30 -13.55 2.64 -13.35
C VAL A 30 -12.28 2.22 -14.08
N PRO A 31 -11.78 2.99 -15.05
CA PRO A 31 -10.45 2.77 -15.54
C PRO A 31 -9.49 2.96 -14.37
N PHE A 32 -8.92 1.88 -13.83
CA PHE A 32 -7.76 1.89 -12.91
C PHE A 32 -6.47 2.30 -13.63
N GLN A 33 -6.63 3.03 -14.73
CA GLN A 33 -5.62 3.32 -15.72
C GLN A 33 -5.24 4.78 -15.53
N PRO A 34 -4.21 5.04 -14.71
CA PRO A 34 -3.73 6.39 -14.52
C PRO A 34 -3.23 6.96 -15.84
N THR A 35 -3.38 8.27 -16.01
CA THR A 35 -2.81 8.97 -17.17
C THR A 35 -1.48 9.59 -16.77
N ILE A 36 -0.50 9.54 -17.66
CA ILE A 36 0.83 10.13 -17.44
C ILE A 36 0.92 11.42 -18.25
N THR A 37 1.21 12.52 -17.58
CA THR A 37 1.49 13.83 -18.16
C THR A 37 2.88 14.30 -17.73
N GLN A 38 3.31 15.47 -18.21
CA GLN A 38 4.53 16.13 -17.76
C GLN A 38 4.19 17.40 -16.99
N THR A 39 4.88 17.63 -15.88
CA THR A 39 4.81 18.90 -15.15
C THR A 39 5.52 20.01 -15.92
N SER A 40 5.26 21.27 -15.56
CA SER A 40 5.98 22.43 -16.11
C SER A 40 7.49 22.40 -15.86
N THR A 41 7.95 21.58 -14.89
CA THR A 41 9.37 21.36 -14.57
C THR A 41 9.98 20.15 -15.29
N GLY A 42 9.25 19.50 -16.20
CA GLY A 42 9.73 18.37 -17.00
C GLY A 42 9.66 17.00 -16.33
N VAL A 43 9.25 16.92 -15.05
CA VAL A 43 9.05 15.65 -14.34
C VAL A 43 7.71 15.02 -14.69
N ALA A 44 7.69 13.70 -14.88
CA ALA A 44 6.49 12.94 -15.14
C ALA A 44 5.48 13.06 -13.98
N ALA A 45 4.21 13.21 -14.32
CA ALA A 45 3.09 13.27 -13.40
C ALA A 45 2.08 12.18 -13.74
N VAL A 46 1.76 11.34 -12.77
CA VAL A 46 0.67 10.39 -12.82
C VAL A 46 -0.57 11.06 -12.26
N ASN A 47 -1.61 11.25 -13.07
CA ASN A 47 -2.93 11.60 -12.57
C ASN A 47 -3.60 10.33 -12.08
N ILE A 48 -3.82 10.26 -10.78
CA ILE A 48 -4.31 9.03 -10.16
C ILE A 48 -5.80 8.85 -10.42
N ALA A 49 -6.24 7.59 -10.46
CA ALA A 49 -7.65 7.25 -10.60
C ALA A 49 -8.50 7.91 -9.50
N MET A 50 -9.77 8.14 -9.81
CA MET A 50 -10.73 8.66 -8.84
C MET A 50 -10.72 7.78 -7.57
N PRO A 51 -10.72 8.36 -6.36
CA PRO A 51 -10.82 7.57 -5.15
C PRO A 51 -12.15 6.81 -5.11
N ASN A 52 -12.10 5.58 -4.59
CA ASN A 52 -13.31 4.80 -4.31
C ASN A 52 -14.10 5.40 -3.12
N ALA A 53 -15.22 4.77 -2.77
CA ALA A 53 -16.07 5.22 -1.65
C ALA A 53 -15.35 5.33 -0.30
N ASN A 54 -14.21 4.65 -0.13
CA ASN A 54 -13.39 4.72 1.09
C ASN A 54 -12.31 5.81 1.03
N GLY A 55 -12.25 6.60 -0.05
CA GLY A 55 -11.24 7.63 -0.26
C GLY A 55 -9.92 7.09 -0.83
N THR A 56 -9.86 5.82 -1.23
CA THR A 56 -8.63 5.18 -1.73
C THR A 56 -8.57 5.24 -3.25
N SER A 57 -7.49 5.78 -3.81
CA SER A 57 -7.18 5.70 -5.24
C SER A 57 -6.36 4.45 -5.54
N THR A 58 -6.93 3.51 -6.27
CA THR A 58 -6.24 2.29 -6.71
C THR A 58 -5.72 2.48 -8.13
N ASN A 59 -4.41 2.39 -8.31
CA ASN A 59 -3.74 2.57 -9.60
C ASN A 59 -2.97 1.29 -9.94
N GLN A 60 -3.21 0.70 -11.10
CA GLN A 60 -2.58 -0.56 -11.51
C GLN A 60 -1.63 -0.31 -12.67
N TYR A 61 -0.43 -0.89 -12.57
CA TYR A 61 0.62 -0.77 -13.58
C TYR A 61 1.21 -2.16 -13.85
N SER A 62 1.49 -2.47 -15.11
CA SER A 62 2.33 -3.62 -15.45
C SER A 62 3.78 -3.39 -15.04
N GLU A 63 4.24 -2.14 -15.13
CA GLU A 63 5.57 -1.69 -14.76
C GLU A 63 5.49 -0.29 -14.16
N PHE A 64 6.21 -0.05 -13.07
CA PHE A 64 6.28 1.27 -12.41
C PHE A 64 7.73 1.60 -12.10
N ASN A 65 8.33 2.45 -12.94
CA ASN A 65 9.72 2.87 -12.84
C ASN A 65 9.78 4.38 -12.58
N VAL A 66 10.70 4.80 -11.70
CA VAL A 66 10.92 6.21 -11.37
C VAL A 66 12.39 6.53 -11.62
N ASP A 67 12.66 7.50 -12.49
CA ASP A 67 14.01 7.96 -12.78
C ASP A 67 14.54 8.92 -11.69
N GLY A 68 15.80 9.35 -11.83
CA GLY A 68 16.47 10.22 -10.85
C GLY A 68 15.81 11.60 -10.66
N SER A 69 14.97 12.04 -11.61
CA SER A 69 14.20 13.29 -11.51
C SER A 69 12.97 13.15 -10.62
N GLY A 70 12.59 11.90 -10.28
CA GLY A 70 11.43 11.54 -9.50
C GLY A 70 10.14 11.47 -10.33
N LEU A 71 9.03 11.25 -9.63
CA LEU A 71 7.68 11.20 -10.20
C LEU A 71 6.75 12.03 -9.31
N VAL A 72 5.74 12.65 -9.93
CA VAL A 72 4.65 13.33 -9.23
C VAL A 72 3.39 12.48 -9.27
N LEU A 73 2.79 12.22 -8.11
CA LEU A 73 1.42 11.71 -8.03
C LEU A 73 0.49 12.91 -7.92
N ASN A 74 -0.24 13.20 -8.99
CA ASN A 74 -1.20 14.29 -9.02
C ASN A 74 -2.53 13.83 -8.43
N ASN A 75 -2.78 14.26 -7.19
CA ASN A 75 -4.05 14.11 -6.46
C ASN A 75 -4.76 15.48 -6.27
N SER A 76 -4.48 16.44 -7.16
CA SER A 76 -5.03 17.79 -7.05
C SER A 76 -6.10 18.04 -8.09
N LEU A 77 -7.20 18.67 -7.67
CA LEU A 77 -8.23 19.19 -8.57
C LEU A 77 -7.84 20.54 -9.19
N VAL A 78 -6.74 21.15 -8.71
CA VAL A 78 -6.23 22.44 -9.14
C VAL A 78 -4.79 22.33 -9.60
N SER A 79 -4.43 23.09 -10.63
CA SER A 79 -3.03 23.17 -11.08
C SER A 79 -2.16 23.86 -10.03
N GLY A 80 -0.95 23.37 -9.82
CA GLY A 80 -0.01 23.93 -8.85
C GLY A 80 1.37 23.30 -8.91
N THR A 81 2.30 23.81 -8.11
CA THR A 81 3.63 23.22 -7.98
C THR A 81 3.55 22.00 -7.07
N PRO A 82 3.96 20.80 -7.54
CA PRO A 82 3.91 19.61 -6.73
C PRO A 82 4.89 19.72 -5.56
N LEU A 83 4.42 19.33 -4.37
CA LEU A 83 5.29 19.20 -3.22
C LEU A 83 6.16 17.94 -3.42
N ARG A 84 7.45 18.13 -3.74
CA ARG A 84 8.40 17.03 -3.76
C ARG A 84 8.60 16.57 -2.32
N ALA A 85 8.14 15.37 -1.97
CA ALA A 85 8.38 14.82 -0.65
C ALA A 85 9.89 14.75 -0.40
N ALA A 86 10.42 15.69 0.37
CA ALA A 86 11.78 15.61 0.86
C ALA A 86 11.85 14.38 1.75
N HIS A 87 12.71 13.42 1.42
CA HIS A 87 13.01 12.29 2.29
C HIS A 87 13.72 12.83 3.54
N SER A 88 12.95 13.27 4.55
CA SER A 88 13.50 13.53 5.87
C SER A 88 13.80 12.18 6.50
N ALA A 89 15.05 11.72 6.33
CA ALA A 89 15.58 10.53 7.00
C ALA A 89 15.59 10.75 8.52
N ARG A 90 14.45 10.57 9.17
CA ARG A 90 14.33 10.45 10.62
C ARG A 90 13.66 9.12 10.96
N THR A 91 14.39 8.04 10.72
CA THR A 91 14.13 6.76 11.37
C THR A 91 14.49 6.92 12.85
N ARG A 92 13.52 7.25 13.70
CA ARG A 92 13.65 7.02 15.15
C ARG A 92 12.91 5.73 15.48
N ILE A 93 13.58 4.59 15.25
CA ILE A 93 13.18 3.33 15.88
C ILE A 93 13.68 3.42 17.32
N SER A 94 12.78 3.76 18.23
CA SER A 94 13.03 3.73 19.66
C SER A 94 13.09 2.28 20.15
N ARG A 95 14.29 1.79 20.46
CA ARG A 95 14.49 0.87 21.59
C ARG A 95 15.91 1.00 22.12
N ALA A 96 16.01 1.44 23.37
CA ALA A 96 17.24 1.58 24.11
C ALA A 96 17.88 0.21 24.39
N ALA A 97 19.17 0.09 24.08
CA ALA A 97 20.08 -0.78 24.79
C ALA A 97 21.32 0.06 25.13
N ARG A 98 21.44 0.36 26.41
CA ARG A 98 22.50 1.12 27.06
C ARG A 98 23.79 0.27 27.08
N PRO A 99 24.97 0.79 26.67
CA PRO A 99 26.27 0.14 26.86
C PRO A 99 26.83 0.43 28.27
N PRO A 100 27.93 -0.21 28.73
CA PRO A 100 28.74 -1.28 28.13
C PRO A 100 28.35 -2.70 28.59
#